data_AF-A0A3D1PBW5-F1
#
_entry.id   AF-A0A3D1PBW5-F1
#
_cell.length_a   1.000
_cell.length_b   1.000
_cell.length_c   1.000
_cell.angle_alpha   90.00
_cell.angle_beta   90.00
_cell.angle_gamma   90.00
#
_symmetry.space_group_name_H-M   'P 1'
#
loop_
_entity.id
_entity.type
_entity.pdbx_description
1 polymer ?
#
loop_
_entity_poly.entity_id
_entity_poly.type
_entity_poly.pdbx_seq_one_letter_code
_entity_poly.pdbx_strand_id
1 'polypeptide(L)'
;MEPKLAQQLNAKPWAVVERSLLQEEREKLIKTIAQQAKQQITPVEEDNLWQVVSGVSSRSAGYNLELRAVWQGPRARPQEYSLSKNCQIIQVPATTNSPNTQPGQPPTFISRFECEPVRGWGIDEPIIANDSFIQ
;
A
#
# COMPACT_ATOMS: atom_id res chain seq x y z
N MET A 1 8.23 0.94 2.20
CA MET A 1 7.09 0.06 2.51
C MET A 1 6.75 -0.89 1.36
N GLU A 2 6.50 -0.38 0.15
CA GLU A 2 6.17 -1.18 -1.05
C GLU A 2 6.94 -2.49 -1.22
N PRO A 3 8.29 -2.55 -1.16
CA PRO A 3 9.02 -3.80 -1.39
C PRO A 3 8.65 -4.90 -0.38
N LYS A 4 8.40 -4.53 0.89
CA LYS A 4 7.96 -5.47 1.92
C LYS A 4 6.53 -5.94 1.69
N LEU A 5 5.66 -5.04 1.21
CA LEU A 5 4.29 -5.38 0.86
C LEU A 5 4.23 -6.32 -0.35
N ALA A 6 5.05 -6.06 -1.37
CA ALA A 6 5.22 -6.94 -2.52
C ALA A 6 5.73 -8.33 -2.10
N GLN A 7 6.66 -8.43 -1.14
CA GLN A 7 7.11 -9.73 -0.61
C GLN A 7 5.99 -10.55 0.06
N GLN A 8 5.04 -9.86 0.72
CA GLN A 8 3.91 -10.50 1.41
C GLN A 8 2.74 -10.81 0.47
N LEU A 9 2.56 -10.04 -0.60
CA LEU A 9 1.37 -10.11 -1.44
C LEU A 9 1.62 -10.56 -2.87
N ASN A 10 2.83 -10.49 -3.42
CA ASN A 10 3.10 -10.90 -4.81
C ASN A 10 3.37 -12.40 -4.90
N ALA A 11 2.87 -13.04 -5.96
CA ALA A 11 3.04 -14.47 -6.23
C ALA A 11 2.62 -15.38 -5.06
N LYS A 12 1.68 -14.92 -4.23
CA LYS A 12 1.09 -15.72 -3.15
C LYS A 12 -0.20 -16.37 -3.63
N PRO A 13 -0.61 -17.51 -3.03
CA PRO A 13 -1.91 -18.11 -3.33
C PRO A 13 -3.03 -17.08 -3.14
N TRP A 14 -3.93 -16.99 -4.12
CA TRP A 14 -4.97 -15.96 -4.15
C TRP A 14 -5.81 -15.91 -2.86
N ALA A 15 -6.25 -17.08 -2.36
CA ALA A 15 -7.04 -17.17 -1.14
C ALA A 15 -6.31 -16.65 0.12
N VAL A 16 -4.98 -16.78 0.16
CA VAL A 16 -4.17 -16.23 1.27
C VAL A 16 -4.16 -14.71 1.21
N VAL A 17 -4.03 -14.16 -0.01
CA VAL A 17 -4.05 -12.71 -0.23
C VAL A 17 -5.41 -12.13 0.10
N GLU A 18 -6.51 -12.71 -0.38
CA GLU A 18 -7.87 -12.26 -0.05
C GLU A 18 -8.10 -12.19 1.45
N ARG A 19 -7.69 -13.23 2.18
CA ARG A 19 -7.78 -13.26 3.64
C ARG A 19 -6.95 -12.15 4.29
N SER A 20 -5.74 -11.88 3.79
CA SER A 20 -4.89 -10.81 4.31
C SER A 20 -5.44 -9.41 4.06
N LEU A 21 -6.35 -9.25 3.10
CA LEU A 21 -7.00 -7.98 2.79
C LEU A 21 -8.26 -7.70 3.63
N LEU A 22 -8.73 -8.67 4.42
CA LEU A 22 -9.78 -8.45 5.43
C LEU A 22 -9.31 -7.43 6.47
N GLN A 23 -10.23 -6.65 7.03
CA GLN A 23 -9.89 -5.46 7.81
C GLN A 23 -8.87 -5.71 8.92
N GLU A 24 -9.13 -6.66 9.83
CA GLU A 24 -8.23 -6.92 10.96
C GLU A 24 -6.86 -7.43 10.52
N GLU A 25 -6.81 -8.35 9.56
CA GLU A 25 -5.56 -8.92 9.05
C GLU A 25 -4.75 -7.89 8.27
N ARG A 26 -5.43 -7.04 7.50
CA ARG A 26 -4.83 -5.92 6.78
C ARG A 26 -4.22 -4.92 7.75
N GLU A 27 -4.94 -4.50 8.78
CA GLU A 27 -4.44 -3.56 9.78
C GLU A 27 -3.18 -4.08 10.47
N LYS A 28 -3.17 -5.37 10.85
CA LYS A 28 -1.98 -6.05 11.40
C LYS A 28 -0.82 -6.05 10.39
N LEU A 29 -1.09 -6.48 9.14
CA LEU A 29 -0.09 -6.54 8.06
C LEU A 29 0.56 -5.18 7.83
N ILE A 30 -0.26 -4.13 7.66
CA ILE A 30 0.22 -2.76 7.40
C ILE A 30 1.01 -2.23 8.58
N LYS A 31 0.54 -2.44 9.82
CA LYS A 31 1.27 -2.03 11.03
C LYS A 31 2.65 -2.70 11.10
N THR A 32 2.74 -4.00 10.89
CA THR A 32 4.02 -4.74 10.88
C THR A 32 4.94 -4.24 9.78
N ILE A 33 4.45 -4.07 8.56
CA ILE A 33 5.27 -3.58 7.44
C ILE A 33 5.75 -2.14 7.68
N ALA A 34 4.88 -1.28 8.22
CA ALA A 34 5.25 0.10 8.54
C ALA A 34 6.36 0.15 9.60
N GLN A 35 6.23 -0.63 10.67
CA GLN A 35 7.27 -0.74 11.71
C GLN A 35 8.60 -1.25 11.13
N GLN A 36 8.57 -2.30 10.32
CA GLN A 36 9.77 -2.83 9.67
C GLN A 36 10.39 -1.84 8.68
N ALA A 37 9.59 -1.00 8.02
CA ALA A 37 10.10 0.04 7.13
C ALA A 37 10.73 1.19 7.93
N LYS A 38 10.15 1.59 9.06
CA LYS A 38 10.73 2.60 9.96
C LYS A 38 12.09 2.18 10.52
N GLN A 39 12.30 0.89 10.76
CA GLN A 39 13.59 0.35 11.21
C GLN A 39 14.72 0.46 10.15
N GLN A 40 14.38 0.74 8.89
CA GLN A 40 15.35 0.86 7.79
C GLN A 40 15.77 2.31 7.51
N ILE A 41 15.19 3.27 8.23
CA ILE A 41 15.48 4.70 8.09
C ILE A 41 16.00 5.25 9.42
N THR A 42 16.79 6.32 9.36
CA THR A 42 17.24 7.03 10.56
C THR A 42 16.02 7.66 11.23
N PRO A 43 15.77 7.39 12.53
CA PRO A 43 14.63 7.94 13.22
C PRO A 43 14.76 9.47 13.35
N VAL A 44 13.66 10.18 13.10
CA VAL A 44 13.53 11.63 13.30
C VAL A 44 12.29 11.94 14.14
N GLU A 45 12.22 13.14 14.74
CA GLU A 45 11.12 13.49 15.64
C GLU A 45 9.76 13.45 14.93
N GLU A 46 9.73 13.86 13.67
CA GLU A 46 8.55 13.87 12.81
C GLU A 46 7.97 12.48 12.54
N ASP A 47 8.72 11.39 12.75
CA ASP A 47 8.24 10.02 12.49
C ASP A 47 7.01 9.66 13.32
N ASN A 48 6.86 10.26 14.50
CA ASN A 48 5.72 10.06 15.40
C ASN A 48 4.48 10.87 14.98
N LEU A 49 4.66 11.86 14.10
CA LEU A 49 3.59 12.70 13.56
C LEU A 49 3.01 12.13 12.27
N TRP A 50 3.59 11.07 11.71
CA TRP A 50 3.05 10.36 10.56
C TRP A 50 2.21 9.14 10.97
N GLN A 51 0.93 9.18 10.62
CA GLN A 51 0.01 8.05 10.76
C GLN A 51 -0.16 7.33 9.44
N VAL A 52 0.09 6.02 9.42
CA VAL A 52 -0.16 5.18 8.23
C VAL A 52 -1.55 4.56 8.34
N VAL A 53 -2.40 4.81 7.35
CA VAL A 53 -3.74 4.22 7.21
C VAL A 53 -3.84 3.45 5.90
N SER A 54 -4.82 2.55 5.81
CA SER A 54 -5.05 1.76 4.60
C SER A 54 -6.53 1.59 4.26
N GLY A 55 -6.84 1.58 2.98
CA GLY A 55 -8.17 1.32 2.44
C GLY A 55 -8.11 0.22 1.38
N VAL A 56 -9.16 -0.58 1.27
CA VAL A 56 -9.32 -1.57 0.19
C VAL A 56 -10.62 -1.31 -0.54
N SER A 57 -10.54 -1.33 -1.86
CA SER A 57 -11.72 -1.30 -2.73
C SER A 57 -11.66 -2.46 -3.71
N SER A 58 -12.79 -3.09 -3.95
CA SER A 58 -12.91 -4.14 -4.97
C SER A 58 -12.89 -3.51 -6.37
N ARG A 59 -12.23 -4.18 -7.30
CA ARG A 59 -12.23 -3.88 -8.75
C ARG A 59 -12.56 -5.16 -9.52
N SER A 60 -12.95 -5.02 -10.78
CA SER A 60 -13.39 -6.16 -11.61
C SER A 60 -12.39 -7.33 -11.70
N ALA A 61 -11.09 -7.07 -11.58
CA ALA A 61 -10.02 -8.07 -11.65
C ALA A 61 -9.31 -8.35 -10.30
N GLY A 62 -9.82 -7.83 -9.18
CA GLY A 62 -9.20 -8.00 -7.85
C GLY A 62 -9.43 -6.82 -6.91
N TYR A 63 -8.37 -6.30 -6.31
CA TYR A 63 -8.46 -5.25 -5.29
C TYR A 63 -7.51 -4.10 -5.58
N ASN A 64 -7.91 -2.89 -5.17
CA ASN A 64 -7.00 -1.76 -5.02
C ASN A 64 -6.79 -1.50 -3.52
N LEU A 65 -5.53 -1.66 -3.10
CA LEU A 65 -5.06 -1.33 -1.77
C LEU A 65 -4.47 0.09 -1.79
N GLU A 66 -5.17 1.02 -1.15
CA GLU A 66 -4.69 2.37 -0.90
C GLU A 66 -3.90 2.39 0.41
N LEU A 67 -2.70 2.96 0.39
CA LEU A 67 -1.92 3.33 1.57
C LEU A 67 -1.85 4.84 1.66
N ARG A 68 -2.14 5.40 2.83
CA ARG A 68 -1.98 6.83 3.11
C ARG A 68 -1.08 7.06 4.31
N ALA A 69 -0.09 7.92 4.15
CA ALA A 69 0.66 8.51 5.25
C ALA A 69 0.10 9.90 5.52
N VAL A 70 -0.59 10.06 6.65
CA VAL A 70 -1.29 11.27 7.05
C VAL A 70 -0.46 12.01 8.09
N TRP A 71 -0.23 13.30 7.86
CA TRP A 71 0.46 14.17 8.79
C TRP A 71 -0.48 14.63 9.91
N GLN A 72 -0.13 14.28 11.14
CA GLN A 72 -0.83 14.64 12.37
C GLN A 72 -0.13 15.79 13.14
N GLY A 73 0.98 16.30 12.61
CA GLY A 73 1.69 17.42 13.22
C GLY A 73 1.03 18.78 12.99
N PRO A 74 1.68 19.86 13.45
CA PRO A 74 1.27 21.22 13.18
C PRO A 74 1.15 21.47 11.66
N ARG A 75 0.12 22.21 11.26
CA ARG A 75 -0.15 22.57 9.87
C ARG A 75 -0.49 24.05 9.77
N ALA A 76 0.03 24.70 8.74
CA ALA A 76 -0.32 26.09 8.42
C ALA A 76 -1.73 26.24 7.84
N ARG A 77 -2.30 25.15 7.30
CA ARG A 77 -3.65 25.10 6.71
C ARG A 77 -4.48 23.99 7.37
N PRO A 78 -5.82 24.13 7.42
CA PRO A 78 -6.69 23.11 7.98
C PRO A 78 -6.75 21.83 7.14
N GLN A 79 -6.34 21.89 5.86
CA GLN A 79 -6.35 20.74 4.95
C GLN A 79 -5.42 19.63 5.43
N GLU A 80 -5.88 18.38 5.29
CA GLU A 80 -5.08 17.20 5.60
C GLU A 80 -3.89 17.10 4.63
N TYR A 81 -2.68 16.99 5.16
CA TYR A 81 -1.50 16.69 4.35
C TYR A 81 -1.31 15.18 4.38
N SER A 82 -1.37 14.57 3.21
CA SER A 82 -1.14 13.15 3.09
C SER A 82 -0.36 12.80 1.83
N LEU A 83 0.39 11.71 1.92
CA LEU A 83 0.98 11.01 0.80
C LEU A 83 0.19 9.73 0.59
N SER A 84 -0.23 9.46 -0.64
CA SER A 84 -0.97 8.28 -1.01
C SER A 84 -0.18 7.40 -1.98
N LYS A 85 -0.38 6.10 -1.86
CA LYS A 85 0.13 5.12 -2.81
C LYS A 85 -0.93 4.05 -3.06
N ASN A 86 -1.31 3.89 -4.32
CA ASN A 86 -2.28 2.90 -4.74
C ASN A 86 -1.57 1.67 -5.29
N CYS A 87 -2.00 0.49 -4.84
CA CYS A 87 -1.46 -0.79 -5.26
C CYS A 87 -2.56 -1.71 -5.76
N GLN A 88 -2.46 -2.11 -7.01
CA GLN A 88 -3.36 -3.06 -7.64
C GLN A 88 -2.92 -4.49 -7.34
N ILE A 89 -3.91 -5.31 -6.94
CA ILE A 89 -3.74 -6.71 -6.59
C ILE A 89 -4.71 -7.51 -7.44
N ILE A 90 -4.21 -8.26 -8.42
CA ILE A 90 -5.04 -9.04 -9.35
C ILE A 90 -4.78 -10.53 -9.23
N GLN A 91 -5.81 -11.31 -9.54
CA GLN A 91 -5.71 -12.76 -9.64
C GLN A 91 -5.17 -13.15 -11.02
N VAL A 92 -4.10 -13.94 -11.05
CA VAL A 92 -3.52 -14.47 -12.30
C VAL A 92 -3.30 -15.98 -12.18
N PRO A 93 -3.43 -16.75 -13.28
CA PRO A 93 -3.04 -18.15 -13.29
C PRO A 93 -1.56 -18.30 -12.90
N ALA A 94 -1.25 -19.26 -12.04
CA ALA A 94 0.13 -19.63 -11.79
C ALA A 94 0.72 -20.22 -13.08
N THR A 95 1.79 -19.64 -13.60
CA THR A 95 2.47 -20.19 -14.78
C THR A 95 3.08 -21.56 -14.42
N THR A 96 2.48 -22.63 -14.92
CA THR A 96 2.97 -24.00 -14.76
C THR A 96 4.19 -24.25 -15.66
N ASN A 97 5.38 -23.84 -15.23
CA ASN A 97 6.63 -24.37 -15.81
C ASN A 97 7.04 -25.66 -15.08
N SER A 98 6.08 -26.54 -14.80
CA SER A 98 6.33 -27.85 -14.20
C SER A 98 5.92 -28.95 -15.18
N PRO A 99 6.87 -29.79 -15.66
CA PRO A 99 6.58 -30.86 -16.62
C PRO A 99 5.69 -32.00 -16.08
N ASN A 100 5.23 -31.91 -14.82
CA ASN A 100 4.40 -32.91 -14.15
C ASN A 100 2.94 -32.49 -13.89
N THR A 101 2.42 -31.50 -14.61
CA THR A 101 1.00 -31.12 -14.43
C THR A 101 0.10 -32.22 -15.01
N GLN A 102 -0.50 -33.04 -14.14
CA GLN A 102 -1.45 -34.08 -14.55
C GLN A 102 -2.68 -33.45 -15.23
N PRO A 103 -3.20 -34.05 -16.31
CA PRO A 103 -4.43 -33.59 -16.96
C PRO A 103 -5.61 -33.63 -15.98
N GLY A 104 -6.30 -32.50 -15.80
CA GLY A 104 -7.55 -32.42 -15.02
C GLY A 104 -7.48 -31.67 -13.69
N GLN A 105 -6.33 -31.12 -13.30
CA GLN A 105 -6.24 -30.28 -12.09
C GLN A 105 -6.70 -28.85 -12.39
N PRO A 106 -7.59 -28.23 -11.57
CA PRO A 106 -8.01 -26.85 -11.77
C PRO A 106 -6.82 -25.89 -11.69
N PRO A 107 -6.83 -24.79 -12.47
CA PRO A 107 -5.74 -23.82 -12.47
C PRO A 107 -5.54 -23.26 -11.06
N THR A 108 -4.30 -23.31 -10.58
CA THR A 108 -3.93 -22.62 -9.34
C THR A 108 -3.78 -21.14 -9.64
N PHE A 109 -4.35 -20.30 -8.78
CA PHE A 109 -4.31 -18.85 -8.94
C PHE A 109 -3.40 -18.22 -7.89
N ILE A 110 -2.57 -17.30 -8.34
CA ILE A 110 -1.71 -16.48 -7.51
C ILE A 110 -2.05 -15.01 -7.70
N SER A 111 -1.58 -14.18 -6.80
CA SER A 111 -1.66 -12.73 -6.90
C SER A 111 -0.53 -12.13 -7.74
N ARG A 112 -0.85 -11.06 -8.46
CA ARG A 112 0.12 -10.09 -8.96
C ARG A 112 -0.10 -8.76 -8.26
N PHE A 113 0.99 -8.15 -7.79
CA PHE A 113 0.99 -6.91 -7.02
C PHE A 113 1.80 -5.84 -7.74
N GLU A 114 1.17 -4.71 -8.05
CA GLU A 114 1.78 -3.58 -8.75
C GLU A 114 1.31 -2.27 -8.12
N CYS A 115 2.19 -1.28 -7.94
CA CYS A 115 1.81 0.01 -7.37
C CYS A 115 2.07 1.18 -8.32
N GLU A 116 1.22 2.19 -8.21
CA GLU A 116 1.42 3.48 -8.84
C GLU A 116 2.52 4.28 -8.10
N PRO A 117 3.09 5.33 -8.74
CA PRO A 117 3.90 6.32 -8.06
C PRO A 117 3.18 6.97 -6.87
N VAL A 118 3.96 7.45 -5.90
CA VAL A 118 3.40 8.21 -4.76
C VAL A 118 2.78 9.51 -5.25
N ARG A 119 1.67 9.90 -4.65
CA ARG A 119 0.92 11.13 -4.91
C ARG A 119 0.61 11.87 -3.61
N GLY A 120 0.21 13.13 -3.72
CA GLY A 120 -0.20 13.99 -2.63
C GLY A 120 0.80 15.09 -2.32
N TRP A 121 0.79 15.50 -1.05
CA TRP A 121 1.40 16.75 -0.59
C TRP A 121 2.87 16.93 -1.04
N GLY A 122 3.11 17.95 -1.88
CA GLY A 122 4.43 18.32 -2.36
C GLY A 122 5.02 17.45 -3.47
N ILE A 123 4.25 16.50 -4.02
CA ILE A 123 4.69 15.61 -5.11
C ILE A 123 4.01 15.95 -6.43
N ASP A 124 2.68 15.94 -6.48
CA ASP A 124 1.87 16.23 -7.66
C ASP A 124 1.02 17.50 -7.51
N GLU A 125 0.88 18.02 -6.27
CA GLU A 125 0.32 19.34 -5.99
C GLU A 125 1.43 20.33 -5.60
N PRO A 126 1.56 21.49 -6.28
CA PRO A 126 2.54 22.51 -5.90
C PRO A 126 2.22 23.04 -4.50
N ILE A 127 3.26 23.16 -3.67
CA ILE A 127 3.15 23.83 -2.36
C ILE A 127 3.00 25.33 -2.63
N ILE A 128 1.76 25.78 -2.78
CA ILE A 128 1.48 27.22 -2.93
C ILE A 128 1.59 27.85 -1.54
N ALA A 129 2.75 28.42 -1.23
CA ALA A 129 2.89 29.35 -0.11
C ALA A 129 2.12 30.62 -0.48
N ASN A 130 0.91 30.78 0.06
CA ASN A 130 0.30 32.11 0.09
C ASN A 130 1.01 32.86 1.21
N ASP A 131 2.06 33.60 0.86
CA ASP A 131 2.59 34.67 1.72
C ASP A 131 1.51 35.74 1.85
N SER A 132 0.58 35.52 2.78
CA SER A 132 -0.35 36.54 3.24
C SER A 132 0.01 36.88 4.69
N PHE A 133 1.25 37.34 4.86
CA PHE A 133 1.79 37.83 6.12
C PHE A 133 2.23 39.29 6.01
N ILE A 134 1.44 40.15 5.35
CA ILE A 134 1.48 41.61 5.59
C ILE A 134 0.08 42.19 5.35
N GLN A 135 -0.66 42.48 6.42
CA GLN A 135 -1.18 43.80 6.78
C GLN A 135 -1.94 43.75 8.11
#